data_AF-A0A0G1BJ69-F1
#
_entry.id   AF-A0A0G1BJ69-F1
#
_cell.length_a   1.000
_cell.length_b   1.000
_cell.length_c   1.000
_cell.angle_alpha   90.00
_cell.angle_beta   90.00
_cell.angle_gamma   90.00
#
_symmetry.space_group_name_H-M   'P 1'
#
loop_
_entity.id
_entity.type
_entity.pdbx_description
1 polymer ?
#
loop_
_entity_poly.entity_id
_entity_poly.type
_entity_poly.pdbx_seq_one_letter_code
_entity_poly.pdbx_strand_id
1 'polypeptide(L)'
;MDKSAPWIVALLETFALYLYADKIWKNEVEPSFMTWIIFLFGICVSLGSYILNEKGQKRGVIKKLLLNPMNACDVLVASIIIIILIEHNGWTDLRLTLFDFACLITTFLITAVWIWRRNHFYIFLVTQLVMVIAYFPTIRTLIVEGRNTESFASWSVIVIANVIALIPARKSEDPLAQLYPIRAIAMVLVTMAIMFFAT
;
A
#
# COMPACT_ATOMS: atom_id res chain seq x y z
N MET A 1 -5.77 -24.37 -5.08
CA MET A 1 -5.68 -22.90 -5.03
C MET A 1 -5.68 -22.37 -6.45
N ASP A 2 -6.59 -21.46 -6.79
CA ASP A 2 -6.61 -20.84 -8.12
C ASP A 2 -5.34 -20.01 -8.30
N LYS A 3 -4.44 -20.44 -9.18
CA LYS A 3 -3.15 -19.80 -9.40
C LYS A 3 -3.28 -18.48 -10.16
N SER A 4 -4.45 -18.19 -10.73
CA SER A 4 -4.66 -17.01 -11.57
C SER A 4 -4.95 -15.74 -10.75
N ALA A 5 -5.60 -15.86 -9.60
CA ALA A 5 -6.08 -14.70 -8.83
C ALA A 5 -4.98 -13.69 -8.47
N PRO A 6 -3.78 -14.07 -7.98
CA PRO A 6 -2.71 -13.11 -7.68
C PRO A 6 -2.24 -12.32 -8.92
N TRP A 7 -2.29 -12.94 -10.10
CA TRP A 7 -1.91 -12.27 -11.35
C TRP A 7 -2.98 -11.30 -11.84
N ILE A 8 -4.26 -11.65 -11.67
CA ILE A 8 -5.39 -10.74 -11.96
C ILE A 8 -5.29 -9.49 -11.07
N VAL A 9 -5.00 -9.68 -9.78
CA VAL A 9 -4.80 -8.57 -8.83
C VAL A 9 -3.64 -7.68 -9.28
N ALA A 10 -2.48 -8.25 -9.58
CA ALA A 10 -1.32 -7.48 -10.04
C ALA A 10 -1.60 -6.70 -11.35
N LEU A 11 -2.38 -7.27 -12.28
CA LEU A 11 -2.80 -6.57 -13.49
C LEU A 11 -3.71 -5.38 -13.18
N LEU A 12 -4.66 -5.53 -12.24
CA LEU A 12 -5.54 -4.45 -11.82
C LEU A 12 -4.77 -3.35 -11.07
N GLU A 13 -3.83 -3.70 -10.21
CA GLU A 13 -2.96 -2.74 -9.53
C GLU A 13 -2.09 -1.96 -10.53
N THR A 14 -1.56 -2.64 -11.54
CA THR A 14 -0.80 -1.99 -12.62
C THR A 14 -1.69 -1.06 -13.45
N PHE A 15 -2.94 -1.45 -13.70
CA PHE A 15 -3.91 -0.59 -14.39
C PHE A 15 -4.30 0.63 -13.54
N ALA A 16 -4.50 0.45 -12.23
CA ALA A 16 -4.75 1.54 -11.30
C ALA A 16 -3.58 2.53 -11.27
N LEU A 17 -2.33 2.03 -11.27
CA LEU A 17 -1.12 2.84 -11.40
C LEU A 17 -1.14 3.67 -12.68
N TYR A 18 -1.45 3.06 -13.83
CA TYR A 18 -1.51 3.79 -15.10
C TYR A 18 -2.53 4.94 -15.03
N LEU A 19 -3.74 4.67 -14.55
CA LEU A 19 -4.77 5.69 -14.37
C LEU A 19 -4.33 6.80 -13.42
N TYR A 20 -3.60 6.43 -12.37
CA TYR A 20 -3.15 7.37 -11.35
C TYR A 20 -2.02 8.27 -11.88
N ALA A 21 -1.05 7.67 -12.54
CA ALA A 21 0.05 8.37 -13.20
C ALA A 21 -0.47 9.38 -14.24
N ASP A 22 -1.41 8.98 -15.10
CA ASP A 22 -2.02 9.87 -16.09
C ASP A 22 -2.65 11.12 -15.43
N LYS A 23 -3.35 10.94 -14.31
CA LYS A 23 -3.96 12.05 -13.55
C LYS A 23 -2.93 12.94 -12.86
N ILE A 24 -1.84 12.37 -12.32
CA ILE A 24 -0.74 13.15 -11.73
C ILE A 24 -0.10 14.03 -12.81
N TRP A 25 0.24 13.46 -13.97
CA TRP A 25 0.85 14.20 -15.07
C TRP A 25 -0.05 15.31 -15.64
N LYS A 26 -1.38 15.11 -15.59
CA LYS A 26 -2.36 16.12 -16.01
C LYS A 26 -2.67 17.17 -14.93
N ASN A 27 -2.02 17.12 -13.76
CA ASN A 27 -2.30 17.99 -12.62
C ASN A 27 -3.76 17.91 -12.14
N GLU A 28 -4.43 16.79 -12.39
CA GLU A 28 -5.81 16.57 -11.94
C GLU A 28 -5.89 16.06 -10.50
N VAL A 29 -4.78 15.54 -9.98
CA VAL A 29 -4.65 15.03 -8.61
C VAL A 29 -3.31 15.48 -8.03
N GLU A 30 -3.27 15.69 -6.72
CA GLU A 30 -2.07 16.10 -5.98
C GLU A 30 -1.88 15.18 -4.76
N PRO A 31 -1.42 13.92 -4.97
CA PRO A 31 -1.36 12.97 -3.88
C PRO A 31 -0.37 13.35 -2.78
N SER A 32 -0.66 12.86 -1.57
CA SER A 32 0.29 12.98 -0.46
C SER A 32 1.52 12.09 -0.71
N PHE A 33 2.68 12.73 -0.84
CA PHE A 33 3.96 12.02 -1.00
C PHE A 33 4.26 11.06 0.16
N MET A 34 3.95 11.47 1.40
CA MET A 34 4.26 10.67 2.59
C MET A 34 3.45 9.37 2.66
N THR A 35 2.22 9.35 2.13
CA THR A 35 1.42 8.12 2.00
C THR A 35 2.22 7.03 1.31
N TRP A 36 2.82 7.35 0.15
CA TRP A 36 3.55 6.39 -0.67
C TRP A 36 4.87 5.95 -0.04
N ILE A 37 5.55 6.84 0.69
CA ILE A 37 6.78 6.50 1.44
C ILE A 37 6.48 5.53 2.58
N ILE A 38 5.47 5.82 3.40
CA ILE A 38 5.08 4.96 4.53
C ILE A 38 4.56 3.62 4.01
N PHE A 39 3.76 3.65 2.93
CA PHE A 39 3.25 2.44 2.29
C PHE A 39 4.40 1.57 1.77
N LEU A 40 5.34 2.14 1.01
CA LEU A 40 6.52 1.43 0.50
C LEU A 40 7.33 0.80 1.64
N PHE A 41 7.54 1.54 2.73
CA PHE A 41 8.22 1.01 3.92
C PHE A 41 7.48 -0.21 4.51
N GLY A 42 6.16 -0.10 4.69
CA GLY A 42 5.32 -1.19 5.18
C GLY A 42 5.40 -2.44 4.29
N ILE A 43 5.39 -2.27 2.97
CA ILE A 43 5.48 -3.37 2.01
C ILE A 43 6.87 -4.00 2.05
N CYS A 44 7.93 -3.20 2.13
CA CYS A 44 9.30 -3.70 2.26
C CYS A 44 9.49 -4.55 3.53
N VAL A 45 8.90 -4.15 4.66
CA VAL A 45 8.89 -4.96 5.89
C VAL A 45 8.12 -6.27 5.67
N SER A 46 6.95 -6.19 5.04
CA SER A 46 6.13 -7.38 4.70
C SER A 46 6.91 -8.37 3.85
N LEU A 47 7.47 -7.90 2.74
CA LEU A 47 8.21 -8.69 1.77
C LEU A 47 9.52 -9.22 2.36
N GLY A 48 10.24 -8.40 3.12
CA GLY A 48 11.43 -8.80 3.86
C GLY A 48 11.13 -9.95 4.82
N SER A 49 10.03 -9.87 5.56
CA SER A 49 9.61 -10.97 6.46
C SER A 49 9.33 -12.27 5.72
N TYR A 50 8.79 -12.21 4.50
CA TYR A 50 8.54 -13.37 3.66
C TYR A 50 9.85 -13.95 3.11
N ILE A 51 10.77 -13.10 2.63
CA ILE A 51 12.05 -13.53 2.06
C ILE A 51 12.97 -14.12 3.12
N LEU A 52 13.03 -13.50 4.30
CA LEU A 52 13.91 -13.87 5.41
C LEU A 52 13.37 -15.05 6.24
N ASN A 53 12.12 -15.49 6.02
CA ASN A 53 11.60 -16.67 6.69
C ASN A 53 12.28 -17.95 6.16
N GLU A 54 13.13 -18.57 6.99
CA GLU A 54 14.00 -19.68 6.62
C GLU A 54 13.28 -21.01 6.37
N LYS A 55 12.04 -21.18 6.87
CA LYS A 55 11.30 -22.46 6.80
C LYS A 55 10.86 -22.84 5.38
N GLY A 56 10.92 -21.93 4.40
CA GLY A 56 10.43 -22.13 3.04
C GLY A 56 11.52 -22.02 1.96
N GLN A 57 12.23 -23.13 1.72
CA GLN A 57 13.05 -23.43 0.53
C GLN A 57 14.33 -22.60 0.29
N LYS A 58 15.44 -23.33 0.04
CA LYS A 58 16.67 -22.88 -0.64
C LYS A 58 16.39 -22.42 -2.09
N ARG A 59 15.57 -21.38 -2.28
CA ARG A 59 15.27 -20.77 -3.58
C ARG A 59 15.79 -19.34 -3.58
N GLY A 60 16.42 -18.93 -4.69
CA GLY A 60 16.94 -17.57 -4.87
C GLY A 60 15.85 -16.51 -4.78
N VAL A 61 16.26 -15.26 -4.47
CA VAL A 61 15.36 -14.11 -4.20
C VAL A 61 14.28 -13.93 -5.27
N ILE A 62 14.62 -14.04 -6.55
CA ILE A 62 13.69 -13.90 -7.67
C ILE A 62 12.53 -14.89 -7.59
N LYS A 63 12.79 -16.16 -7.24
CA LYS A 63 11.72 -17.16 -7.09
C LYS A 63 10.82 -16.86 -5.91
N LYS A 64 11.33 -16.25 -4.83
CA LYS A 64 10.52 -15.84 -3.68
C LYS A 64 9.62 -14.65 -4.03
N LEU A 65 10.10 -13.69 -4.81
CA LEU A 65 9.29 -12.57 -5.31
C LEU A 65 8.14 -13.06 -6.20
N LEU A 66 8.42 -14.00 -7.12
CA LEU A 66 7.38 -14.59 -7.99
C LEU A 66 6.33 -15.42 -7.22
N LEU A 67 6.64 -15.84 -5.99
CA LEU A 67 5.69 -16.55 -5.12
C LEU A 67 4.83 -15.58 -4.27
N ASN A 68 5.18 -14.30 -4.26
CA ASN A 68 4.40 -13.23 -3.64
C ASN A 68 4.25 -12.04 -4.62
N PRO A 69 3.56 -12.26 -5.75
CA PRO A 69 3.46 -11.28 -6.83
C PRO A 69 2.73 -10.00 -6.41
N MET A 70 1.83 -10.07 -5.41
CA MET A 70 1.12 -8.89 -4.88
C MET A 70 2.08 -7.93 -4.18
N ASN A 71 2.80 -8.39 -3.14
CA ASN A 71 3.77 -7.51 -2.47
C ASN A 71 4.86 -7.03 -3.42
N ALA A 72 5.26 -7.84 -4.40
CA ALA A 72 6.22 -7.42 -5.43
C ALA A 72 5.64 -6.32 -6.34
N CYS A 73 4.38 -6.45 -6.75
CA CYS A 73 3.66 -5.44 -7.54
C CYS A 73 3.49 -4.14 -6.75
N ASP A 74 3.03 -4.24 -5.50
CA ASP A 74 2.89 -3.13 -4.56
C ASP A 74 4.19 -2.31 -4.41
N VAL A 75 5.34 -2.98 -4.25
CA VAL A 75 6.66 -2.29 -4.19
C VAL A 75 6.91 -1.51 -5.47
N LEU A 76 6.69 -2.13 -6.64
CA LEU A 76 6.88 -1.45 -7.92
C LEU A 76 5.94 -0.27 -8.10
N VAL A 77 4.64 -0.45 -7.82
CA VAL A 77 3.62 0.59 -7.92
C VAL A 77 3.95 1.78 -7.04
N ALA A 78 4.22 1.54 -5.75
CA ALA A 78 4.56 2.62 -4.82
C ALA A 78 5.85 3.34 -5.22
N SER A 79 6.87 2.58 -5.66
CA SER A 79 8.15 3.15 -6.11
C SER A 79 7.97 4.02 -7.35
N ILE A 80 7.18 3.57 -8.33
CA ILE A 80 6.91 4.34 -9.55
C ILE A 80 6.15 5.62 -9.21
N ILE A 81 5.15 5.57 -8.32
CA ILE A 81 4.41 6.77 -7.91
C ILE A 81 5.34 7.77 -7.22
N ILE A 82 6.22 7.32 -6.32
CA ILE A 82 7.22 8.18 -5.69
C ILE A 82 8.12 8.84 -6.73
N ILE A 83 8.61 8.09 -7.73
CA ILE A 83 9.44 8.63 -8.81
C ILE A 83 8.68 9.68 -9.61
N ILE A 84 7.43 9.38 -10.02
CA ILE A 84 6.58 10.32 -10.76
C ILE A 84 6.37 11.61 -9.95
N LEU A 85 6.10 11.50 -8.64
CA LEU A 85 5.90 12.68 -7.79
C LEU A 85 7.17 13.52 -7.65
N ILE A 86 8.34 12.89 -7.52
CA ILE A 86 9.63 13.60 -7.47
C ILE A 86 9.94 14.27 -8.80
N GLU A 87 9.69 13.59 -9.93
CA GLU A 87 9.93 14.14 -11.26
C GLU A 87 8.98 15.30 -11.59
N HIS A 88 7.72 15.18 -11.18
CA HIS A 88 6.68 16.17 -11.43
C HIS A 88 6.78 17.41 -10.51
N ASN A 89 6.98 17.22 -9.20
CA ASN A 89 6.97 18.32 -8.21
C ASN A 89 8.38 18.81 -7.84
N GLY A 90 9.43 18.04 -8.15
CA GLY A 90 10.78 18.28 -7.65
C GLY A 90 10.95 17.95 -6.16
N TRP A 91 12.19 17.83 -5.71
CA TRP A 91 12.53 17.49 -4.32
C TRP A 91 12.18 18.59 -3.30
N THR A 92 12.02 19.83 -3.75
CA THR A 92 11.85 21.00 -2.86
C THR A 92 10.38 21.29 -2.53
N ASP A 93 9.42 20.80 -3.32
CA ASP A 93 7.98 21.04 -3.13
C ASP A 93 7.25 19.82 -2.56
N LEU A 94 7.99 18.95 -1.86
CA LEU A 94 7.39 17.90 -1.06
C LEU A 94 6.71 18.58 0.13
N ARG A 95 5.40 18.84 0.03
CA ARG A 95 4.53 19.49 1.04
C ARG A 95 4.40 18.70 2.35
N LEU A 96 5.53 18.41 2.99
CA LEU A 96 5.62 17.61 4.21
C LEU A 96 5.18 18.41 5.43
N THR A 97 4.31 17.82 6.23
CA THR A 97 3.79 18.43 7.46
C THR A 97 4.30 17.70 8.70
N LEU A 98 4.20 18.34 9.87
CA LEU A 98 4.52 17.70 11.15
C LEU A 98 3.71 16.41 11.39
N PHE A 99 2.48 16.35 10.88
CA PHE A 99 1.65 15.17 10.96
C PHE A 99 2.22 14.00 10.13
N ASP A 100 2.76 14.30 8.95
CA ASP A 100 3.41 13.31 8.08
C ASP A 100 4.65 12.72 8.76
N PHE A 101 5.45 13.58 9.39
CA PHE A 101 6.58 13.14 10.22
C PHE A 101 6.13 12.31 11.42
N ALA A 102 5.04 12.66 12.10
CA ALA A 102 4.50 11.86 13.19
C ALA A 102 4.05 10.47 12.72
N CYS A 103 3.41 10.37 11.54
CA CYS A 103 3.04 9.09 10.94
C CYS A 103 4.27 8.24 10.60
N LEU A 104 5.32 8.87 10.05
CA LEU A 104 6.58 8.21 9.72
C LEU A 104 7.31 7.71 10.98
N ILE A 105 7.45 8.56 12.01
CA ILE A 105 8.06 8.18 13.29
C ILE A 105 7.30 7.03 13.94
N THR A 106 5.97 7.11 13.96
CA THR A 106 5.11 6.05 14.52
C THR A 106 5.34 4.73 13.78
N THR A 107 5.43 4.79 12.45
CA THR A 107 5.76 3.63 11.60
C THR A 107 7.12 3.03 11.98
N PHE A 108 8.15 3.86 12.14
CA PHE A 108 9.48 3.39 12.58
C PHE A 108 9.45 2.78 13.98
N LEU A 109 8.76 3.40 14.94
CA LEU A 109 8.66 2.88 16.31
C LEU A 109 7.95 1.51 16.35
N ILE A 110 6.84 1.38 15.63
CA ILE A 110 6.10 0.13 15.51
C ILE A 110 6.98 -0.97 14.91
N THR A 111 7.74 -0.66 13.85
CA THR A 111 8.66 -1.61 13.22
C THR A 111 9.90 -1.90 14.08
N ALA A 112 10.41 -0.95 14.85
CA ALA A 112 11.54 -1.16 15.75
C ALA A 112 11.19 -2.15 16.88
N VAL A 113 10.01 -2.00 17.48
CA VAL A 113 9.48 -2.95 18.49
C VAL A 113 9.40 -4.37 17.91
N TRP A 114 9.16 -4.49 16.61
CA TRP A 114 9.08 -5.77 15.92
C TRP A 114 10.42 -6.50 15.77
N ILE A 115 11.52 -5.80 15.44
CA ILE A 115 12.86 -6.41 15.25
C ILE A 115 13.26 -7.26 16.47
N TRP A 116 12.80 -6.87 17.65
CA TRP A 116 13.10 -7.56 18.90
C TRP A 116 12.30 -8.85 19.13
N ARG A 117 11.04 -8.96 18.65
CA ARG A 117 10.11 -10.06 19.00
C ARG A 117 10.19 -11.28 18.08
N ARG A 118 10.68 -11.14 16.84
CA ARG A 118 10.91 -12.21 15.82
C ARG A 118 9.77 -13.25 15.66
N ASN A 119 8.51 -12.90 15.91
CA ASN A 119 7.37 -13.82 15.77
C ASN A 119 6.48 -13.44 14.59
N HIS A 120 6.31 -14.36 13.62
CA HIS A 120 5.56 -14.20 12.36
C HIS A 120 4.17 -13.58 12.51
N PHE A 121 3.40 -13.98 13.52
CA PHE A 121 2.05 -13.47 13.76
C PHE A 121 2.08 -11.96 14.07
N TYR A 122 3.00 -11.55 14.94
CA TYR A 122 3.16 -10.14 15.32
C TYR A 122 3.72 -9.31 14.16
N ILE A 123 4.58 -9.89 13.30
CA ILE A 123 5.06 -9.20 12.10
C ILE A 123 3.89 -8.81 11.22
N PHE A 124 3.01 -9.77 10.97
CA PHE A 124 1.86 -9.56 10.11
C PHE A 124 0.96 -8.45 10.65
N LEU A 125 0.61 -8.50 11.95
CA LEU A 125 -0.23 -7.47 12.57
C LEU A 125 0.43 -6.09 12.56
N VAL A 126 1.72 -6.02 12.88
CA VAL A 126 2.50 -4.78 12.83
C VAL A 126 2.50 -4.19 11.42
N THR A 127 2.76 -5.03 10.41
CA THR A 127 2.68 -4.60 9.01
C THR A 127 1.28 -4.07 8.69
N GLN A 128 0.20 -4.76 9.10
CA GLN A 128 -1.16 -4.25 8.85
C GLN A 128 -1.41 -2.89 9.51
N LEU A 129 -0.90 -2.65 10.72
CA LEU A 129 -1.01 -1.34 11.39
C LEU A 129 -0.24 -0.25 10.65
N VAL A 130 1.00 -0.53 10.21
CA VAL A 130 1.77 0.41 9.38
C VAL A 130 1.02 0.72 8.09
N MET A 131 0.43 -0.28 7.44
CA MET A 131 -0.37 -0.08 6.24
C MET A 131 -1.62 0.77 6.49
N VAL A 132 -2.23 0.71 7.68
CA VAL A 132 -3.33 1.61 8.05
C VAL A 132 -2.83 3.05 8.22
N ILE A 133 -1.72 3.24 8.93
CA ILE A 133 -1.11 4.56 9.16
C ILE A 133 -0.74 5.23 7.84
N ALA A 134 -0.34 4.45 6.82
CA ALA A 134 0.00 4.96 5.50
C ALA A 134 -1.14 5.77 4.83
N TYR A 135 -2.41 5.53 5.18
CA TYR A 135 -3.55 6.29 4.62
C TYR A 135 -3.74 7.66 5.28
N PHE A 136 -3.19 7.88 6.48
CA PHE A 136 -3.45 9.08 7.25
C PHE A 136 -2.93 10.36 6.60
N PRO A 137 -1.73 10.41 5.98
CA PRO A 137 -1.30 11.57 5.22
C PRO A 137 -2.30 11.96 4.12
N THR A 138 -2.76 11.01 3.29
CA THR A 138 -3.79 11.27 2.26
C THR A 138 -5.11 11.75 2.88
N ILE A 139 -5.59 11.08 3.93
CA ILE A 139 -6.84 11.47 4.61
C ILE A 139 -6.74 12.89 5.15
N ARG A 140 -5.61 13.23 5.78
CA ARG A 140 -5.36 14.58 6.27
C ARG A 140 -5.34 15.59 5.13
N THR A 141 -4.64 15.31 4.03
CA THR A 141 -4.59 16.21 2.86
C THR A 141 -5.99 16.49 2.34
N LEU A 142 -6.82 15.47 2.14
CA LEU A 142 -8.21 15.64 1.68
C LEU A 142 -9.03 16.53 2.63
N ILE A 143 -8.91 16.32 3.94
CA ILE A 143 -9.66 17.09 4.94
C ILE A 143 -9.16 18.54 5.03
N VAL A 144 -7.83 18.75 5.01
CA VAL A 144 -7.23 20.08 5.22
C VAL A 144 -7.33 20.95 3.98
N GLU A 145 -7.12 20.37 2.80
CA GLU A 145 -7.23 21.13 1.55
C GLU A 145 -8.68 21.36 1.13
N GLY A 146 -9.63 20.59 1.67
CA GLY A 146 -11.06 20.75 1.38
C GLY A 146 -11.42 20.54 -0.09
N ARG A 147 -10.56 19.84 -0.83
CA ARG A 147 -10.76 19.45 -2.23
C ARG A 147 -10.30 18.01 -2.43
N ASN A 148 -10.81 17.34 -3.46
CA ASN A 148 -10.33 16.01 -3.82
C ASN A 148 -8.95 16.09 -4.50
N THR A 149 -7.93 15.54 -3.85
CA THR A 149 -6.55 15.47 -4.35
C THR A 149 -6.19 14.10 -4.93
N GLU A 150 -7.17 13.21 -5.11
CA GLU A 150 -6.98 11.79 -5.37
C GLU A 150 -7.85 11.28 -6.53
N SER A 151 -7.42 10.21 -7.20
CA SER A 151 -8.13 9.64 -8.36
C SER A 151 -9.17 8.61 -7.93
N PHE A 152 -10.45 8.99 -7.91
CA PHE A 152 -11.54 8.07 -7.58
C PHE A 152 -11.54 6.80 -8.45
N ALA A 153 -11.17 6.93 -9.73
CA ALA A 153 -11.07 5.81 -10.66
C ALA A 153 -9.96 4.82 -10.26
N SER A 154 -8.76 5.31 -9.93
CA SER A 154 -7.65 4.47 -9.50
C SER A 154 -7.98 3.72 -8.21
N TRP A 155 -8.54 4.43 -7.22
CA TRP A 155 -8.96 3.81 -5.95
C TRP A 155 -10.11 2.80 -6.12
N SER A 156 -11.04 3.02 -7.05
CA SER A 156 -12.08 2.05 -7.40
C SER A 156 -11.50 0.74 -7.94
N VAL A 157 -10.50 0.82 -8.82
CA VAL A 157 -9.80 -0.36 -9.34
C VAL A 157 -9.06 -1.10 -8.22
N ILE A 158 -8.42 -0.38 -7.29
CA ILE A 158 -7.76 -0.96 -6.11
C ILE A 158 -8.76 -1.71 -5.22
N VAL A 159 -9.96 -1.18 -4.99
CA VAL A 159 -11.02 -1.89 -4.25
C VAL A 159 -11.39 -3.20 -4.95
N ILE A 160 -11.61 -3.16 -6.26
CA ILE A 160 -11.96 -4.36 -7.05
C ILE A 160 -10.84 -5.40 -6.96
N ALA A 161 -9.58 -4.99 -7.08
CA ALA A 161 -8.43 -5.87 -6.93
C ALA A 161 -8.42 -6.56 -5.56
N ASN A 162 -8.67 -5.81 -4.48
CA ASN A 162 -8.70 -6.38 -3.13
C ASN A 162 -9.93 -7.27 -2.86
N VAL A 163 -11.08 -6.99 -3.49
CA VAL A 163 -12.25 -7.89 -3.45
C VAL A 163 -11.93 -9.22 -4.13
N ILE A 164 -11.24 -9.20 -5.28
CA ILE A 164 -10.79 -10.43 -5.96
C ILE A 164 -9.76 -11.17 -5.10
N ALA A 165 -8.83 -10.45 -4.46
CA ALA A 165 -7.83 -11.03 -3.55
C ALA A 165 -8.47 -11.73 -2.33
N LEU A 166 -9.65 -11.29 -1.89
CA LEU A 166 -10.38 -11.91 -0.77
C LEU A 166 -10.88 -13.33 -1.11
N ILE A 167 -11.15 -13.64 -2.37
CA ILE A 167 -11.65 -14.95 -2.81
C ILE A 167 -10.68 -16.10 -2.46
N PRO A 168 -9.41 -16.08 -2.89
CA PRO A 168 -8.45 -17.11 -2.51
C PRO A 168 -8.11 -17.07 -1.01
N ALA A 169 -8.11 -15.88 -0.39
CA ALA A 169 -7.84 -15.75 1.05
C ALA A 169 -8.92 -16.40 1.93
N ARG A 170 -10.19 -16.32 1.55
CA ARG A 170 -11.27 -17.04 2.25
C ARG A 170 -11.14 -18.56 2.11
N LYS A 171 -10.60 -19.03 0.99
CA LYS A 171 -10.39 -20.47 0.75
C LYS A 171 -9.21 -21.06 1.52
N SER A 172 -8.28 -20.25 2.03
CA SER A 172 -7.12 -20.74 2.78
C SER A 172 -7.38 -20.95 4.27
N GLU A 173 -8.55 -20.57 4.79
CA GLU A 173 -8.95 -20.62 6.22
C GLU A 173 -7.99 -19.92 7.21
N ASP A 174 -6.95 -19.24 6.70
CA ASP A 174 -6.02 -18.44 7.48
C ASP A 174 -6.64 -17.04 7.75
N PRO A 175 -6.96 -16.70 9.01
CA PRO A 175 -7.52 -15.39 9.35
C PRO A 175 -6.59 -14.23 8.97
N LEU A 176 -5.27 -14.45 8.98
CA LEU A 176 -4.29 -13.43 8.61
C LEU A 176 -4.36 -13.13 7.12
N ALA A 177 -4.46 -14.16 6.28
CA ALA A 177 -4.59 -13.99 4.84
C ALA A 177 -5.84 -13.16 4.45
N GLN A 178 -6.93 -13.25 5.23
CA GLN A 178 -8.14 -12.46 5.02
C GLN A 178 -8.03 -11.03 5.52
N LEU A 179 -7.28 -10.79 6.60
CA LEU A 179 -7.15 -9.45 7.19
C LEU A 179 -6.50 -8.46 6.22
N TYR A 180 -5.54 -8.91 5.41
CA TYR A 180 -4.85 -8.06 4.44
C TYR A 180 -5.80 -7.37 3.43
N PRO A 181 -6.57 -8.11 2.61
CA PRO A 181 -7.49 -7.48 1.65
C PRO A 181 -8.66 -6.78 2.34
N ILE A 182 -9.16 -7.28 3.47
CA ILE A 182 -10.25 -6.63 4.22
C ILE A 182 -9.81 -5.25 4.72
N ARG A 183 -8.61 -5.15 5.31
CA ARG A 183 -8.01 -3.87 5.74
C ARG A 183 -7.90 -2.91 4.56
N ALA A 184 -7.37 -3.38 3.44
CA ALA A 184 -7.22 -2.54 2.24
C ALA A 184 -8.59 -2.02 1.77
N ILE A 185 -9.58 -2.89 1.62
CA ILE A 185 -10.95 -2.48 1.22
C ILE A 185 -11.50 -1.44 2.19
N ALA A 186 -11.43 -1.69 3.50
CA ALA A 186 -11.97 -0.78 4.50
C ALA A 186 -11.30 0.61 4.42
N MET A 187 -9.97 0.65 4.39
CA MET A 187 -9.23 1.92 4.32
C MET A 187 -9.48 2.67 3.02
N VAL A 188 -9.49 1.97 1.89
CA VAL A 188 -9.76 2.59 0.59
C VAL A 188 -11.18 3.15 0.52
N LEU A 189 -12.18 2.41 1.02
CA LEU A 189 -13.56 2.90 1.05
C LEU A 189 -13.71 4.13 1.96
N VAL A 190 -13.02 4.17 3.10
CA VAL A 190 -12.97 5.35 3.96
C VAL A 190 -12.35 6.53 3.21
N THR A 191 -11.20 6.34 2.55
CA THR A 191 -10.57 7.41 1.78
C THR A 191 -11.46 7.89 0.63
N MET A 192 -12.08 6.98 -0.12
CA MET A 192 -13.02 7.33 -1.21
C MET A 192 -14.27 8.06 -0.69
N ALA A 193 -14.80 7.67 0.48
CA ALA A 193 -15.90 8.40 1.11
C ALA A 193 -15.48 9.84 1.43
N ILE A 194 -14.27 10.02 1.96
CA ILE A 194 -13.72 11.37 2.24
C ILE A 194 -13.50 12.15 0.95
N MET A 195 -12.99 11.53 -0.13
CA MET A 195 -12.88 12.19 -1.45
C MET A 195 -14.22 12.70 -1.95
N PHE A 196 -15.29 11.91 -1.76
CA PHE A 196 -16.65 12.27 -2.17
C PHE A 196 -17.21 13.45 -1.35
N PHE A 197 -16.85 13.58 -0.08
CA PHE A 197 -17.26 14.72 0.75
C PHE A 197 -16.36 15.94 0.61
N ALA A 198 -15.13 15.76 0.16
CA ALA A 198 -14.15 16.82 -0.11
C ALA A 198 -14.28 17.36 -1.55
N THR A 199 -15.42 17.21 -2.22
CA THR A 199 -15.66 17.78 -3.57
C THR A 199 -16.14 19.21 -3.54
#